data_AF-A0A8I0FCH7-F1
#
_entry.id   AF-A0A8I0FCH7-F1
#
_cell.length_a   1.000
_cell.length_b   1.000
_cell.length_c   1.000
_cell.angle_alpha   90.00
_cell.angle_beta   90.00
_cell.angle_gamma   90.00
#
_symmetry.space_group_name_H-M   'P 1'
#
loop_
_entity.id
_entity.type
_entity.pdbx_description
1 polymer ?
#
loop_
_entity_poly.entity_id
_entity_poly.type
_entity_poly.pdbx_seq_one_letter_code
_entity_poly.pdbx_strand_id
1 'polypeptide(L)'
;SATGDQSASSATGNWAASSATGDQSASSATGNWAASLTTGHYSESQIKDQEEDQYGVAISTGYKGKAKASEGSAIVLTHRNSDGEILHIRASKVGENGVKADTWYQLDANGQFVEAN
;
A
#
# COMPACT_ATOMS: atom_id res chain seq x y z
N SER A 1 0.76 -1.27 -15.25
CA SER A 1 0.55 0.01 -14.56
C SER A 1 -0.69 0.68 -15.11
N ALA A 2 -1.26 1.62 -14.37
CA ALA A 2 -2.40 2.44 -14.81
C ALA A 2 -2.20 3.90 -14.38
N THR A 3 -2.71 4.85 -15.17
CA THR A 3 -2.61 6.29 -14.92
C THR A 3 -3.94 6.97 -15.12
N GLY A 4 -4.21 8.02 -14.36
CA GLY A 4 -5.45 8.81 -14.42
C GLY A 4 -6.32 8.59 -13.20
N ASP A 5 -7.33 9.46 -13.05
CA ASP A 5 -8.24 9.44 -11.90
C ASP A 5 -9.05 8.15 -11.89
N GLN A 6 -9.22 7.58 -10.69
CA GLN A 6 -9.93 6.32 -10.45
C GLN A 6 -9.35 5.14 -11.25
N SER A 7 -8.07 5.20 -11.62
CA SER A 7 -7.41 4.13 -12.36
C SER A 7 -7.14 2.91 -11.47
N ALA A 8 -7.22 1.72 -12.05
CA ALA A 8 -6.94 0.47 -11.36
C ALA A 8 -5.86 -0.32 -12.10
N SER A 9 -4.87 -0.83 -11.36
CA SER A 9 -3.83 -1.72 -11.88
C SER A 9 -3.80 -3.00 -11.05
N SER A 10 -3.80 -4.16 -11.71
CA SER A 10 -3.65 -5.47 -11.08
C SER A 10 -2.56 -6.28 -11.78
N ALA A 11 -1.79 -7.05 -11.02
CA ALA A 11 -0.81 -8.00 -11.55
C ALA A 11 -0.81 -9.28 -10.71
N THR A 12 -0.71 -10.43 -11.36
CA THR A 12 -0.72 -11.75 -10.71
C THR A 12 0.46 -12.57 -11.21
N GLY A 13 1.14 -13.24 -10.31
CA GLY A 13 2.28 -14.12 -10.60
C GLY A 13 3.48 -13.82 -9.70
N ASN A 14 4.45 -14.72 -9.69
CA ASN A 14 5.69 -14.51 -8.96
C ASN A 14 6.42 -13.29 -9.53
N TRP A 15 6.95 -12.45 -8.65
CA TRP A 15 7.57 -11.15 -8.96
C TRP A 15 6.63 -10.17 -9.68
N ALA A 16 5.31 -10.30 -9.50
CA ALA A 16 4.35 -9.37 -10.08
C ALA A 16 4.56 -7.95 -9.54
N ALA A 17 4.60 -6.97 -10.45
CA ALA A 17 4.67 -5.56 -10.12
C ALA A 17 3.44 -4.84 -10.67
N SER A 18 2.70 -4.19 -9.78
CA SER A 18 1.54 -3.36 -10.13
C SER A 18 1.74 -1.94 -9.64
N SER A 19 1.39 -0.96 -10.46
CA SER A 19 1.41 0.45 -10.06
C SER A 19 0.24 1.22 -10.62
N ALA A 20 -0.37 2.08 -9.80
CA ALA A 20 -1.40 3.01 -10.23
C ALA A 20 -1.07 4.44 -9.78
N THR A 21 -1.27 5.40 -10.68
CA THR A 21 -0.98 6.81 -10.46
C THR A 21 -2.20 7.65 -10.79
N GLY A 22 -2.69 8.42 -9.83
CA GLY A 22 -3.88 9.25 -9.97
C GLY A 22 -4.71 9.30 -8.69
N ASP A 23 -5.71 10.17 -8.70
CA ASP A 23 -6.58 10.35 -7.55
C ASP A 23 -7.58 9.20 -7.45
N GLN A 24 -7.79 8.69 -6.24
CA GLN A 24 -8.66 7.54 -5.95
C GLN A 24 -8.27 6.27 -6.73
N SER A 25 -6.99 6.14 -7.08
CA SER A 25 -6.47 4.97 -7.78
C SER A 25 -6.27 3.76 -6.88
N ALA A 26 -6.36 2.57 -7.46
CA ALA A 26 -6.11 1.31 -6.76
C ALA A 26 -5.01 0.48 -7.46
N SER A 27 -4.05 -0.02 -6.69
CA SER A 27 -3.08 -1.01 -7.17
C SER A 27 -3.22 -2.29 -6.35
N SER A 28 -3.19 -3.42 -7.03
CA SER A 28 -3.18 -4.75 -6.43
C SER A 28 -2.08 -5.59 -7.06
N ALA A 29 -1.34 -6.34 -6.27
CA ALA A 29 -0.48 -7.40 -6.78
C ALA A 29 -0.65 -8.69 -5.96
N THR A 30 -0.48 -9.82 -6.63
CA THR A 30 -0.61 -11.16 -6.05
C THR A 30 0.55 -12.01 -6.51
N GLY A 31 1.12 -12.79 -5.59
CA GLY A 31 2.20 -13.74 -5.86
C GLY A 31 3.50 -13.44 -5.12
N ASN A 32 4.41 -14.40 -5.22
CA ASN A 32 5.63 -14.43 -4.42
C ASN A 32 6.57 -13.28 -4.79
N TRP A 33 7.04 -12.51 -3.80
CA TRP A 33 7.84 -11.29 -4.00
C TRP A 33 7.15 -10.22 -4.84
N ALA A 34 5.81 -10.16 -4.79
CA ALA A 34 5.04 -9.13 -5.50
C ALA A 34 5.19 -7.74 -4.87
N ALA A 35 5.04 -6.72 -5.70
CA ALA A 35 5.02 -5.31 -5.29
C ALA A 35 3.79 -4.61 -5.85
N SER A 36 3.07 -3.90 -4.98
CA SER A 36 1.99 -2.99 -5.36
C SER A 36 2.38 -1.57 -4.94
N LEU A 37 2.12 -0.60 -5.82
CA LEU A 37 2.44 0.80 -5.58
C LEU A 37 1.28 1.71 -5.99
N THR A 38 0.93 2.65 -5.12
CA THR A 38 0.11 3.80 -5.50
C THR A 38 0.76 5.15 -5.18
N THR A 39 0.44 6.09 -6.06
CA THR A 39 0.80 7.51 -5.98
C THR A 39 -0.43 8.32 -6.38
N GLY A 40 -0.71 9.44 -5.72
CA GLY A 40 -1.92 10.25 -5.94
C GLY A 40 -2.76 10.43 -4.67
N HIS A 41 -3.88 11.14 -4.75
CA HIS A 41 -4.68 11.41 -3.56
C HIS A 41 -5.64 10.25 -3.27
N TYR A 42 -5.77 9.85 -2.01
CA TYR A 42 -6.72 8.83 -1.54
C TYR A 42 -6.57 7.45 -2.22
N SER A 43 -5.36 7.12 -2.68
CA SER A 43 -5.11 5.88 -3.41
C SER A 43 -4.88 4.69 -2.49
N GLU A 44 -5.13 3.49 -3.00
CA GLU A 44 -5.07 2.23 -2.24
C GLU A 44 -4.05 1.27 -2.86
N SER A 45 -3.11 0.74 -2.07
CA SER A 45 -2.18 -0.30 -2.53
C SER A 45 -2.35 -1.59 -1.73
N GLN A 46 -2.44 -2.74 -2.40
CA GLN A 46 -2.56 -4.01 -1.69
C GLN A 46 -1.71 -5.15 -2.26
N ILE A 47 -1.30 -6.02 -1.35
CA ILE A 47 -0.83 -7.38 -1.66
C ILE A 47 -1.90 -8.36 -1.15
N LYS A 48 -2.30 -9.30 -2.03
CA LYS A 48 -3.34 -10.30 -1.76
C LYS A 48 -2.86 -11.72 -2.08
N ASP A 49 -3.56 -12.70 -1.51
CA ASP A 49 -3.54 -14.12 -1.91
C ASP A 49 -2.13 -14.70 -2.07
N GLN A 50 -1.37 -14.59 -0.98
CA GLN A 50 -0.07 -15.23 -0.87
C GLN A 50 -0.26 -16.69 -0.43
N GLU A 51 0.28 -17.65 -1.18
CA GLU A 51 0.42 -19.03 -0.67
C GLU A 51 1.38 -19.05 0.55
N GLU A 52 1.53 -20.20 1.23
CA GLU A 52 2.54 -20.34 2.28
C GLU A 52 3.92 -19.88 1.77
N ASP A 53 4.63 -19.12 2.61
CA ASP A 53 5.93 -18.52 2.31
C ASP A 53 5.98 -17.52 1.13
N GLN A 54 4.84 -16.94 0.76
CA GLN A 54 4.81 -15.84 -0.20
C GLN A 54 4.67 -14.47 0.48
N TYR A 55 5.60 -13.56 0.19
CA TYR A 55 5.65 -12.24 0.81
C TYR A 55 5.75 -11.15 -0.25
N GLY A 56 5.09 -10.02 -0.01
CA GLY A 56 5.12 -8.88 -0.93
C GLY A 56 5.22 -7.56 -0.20
N VAL A 57 5.21 -6.46 -0.95
CA VAL A 57 5.22 -5.11 -0.40
C VAL A 57 4.11 -4.27 -1.03
N ALA A 58 3.20 -3.75 -0.20
CA ALA A 58 2.23 -2.74 -0.61
C ALA A 58 2.74 -1.35 -0.22
N ILE A 59 2.76 -0.42 -1.16
CA ILE A 59 3.33 0.91 -0.97
C ILE A 59 2.30 1.96 -1.38
N SER A 60 1.94 2.86 -0.48
CA SER A 60 1.19 4.07 -0.82
C SER A 60 1.95 5.32 -0.39
N THR A 61 2.35 6.14 -1.36
CA THR A 61 3.12 7.39 -1.13
C THR A 61 2.31 8.66 -1.38
N GLY A 62 1.02 8.46 -1.65
CA GLY A 62 0.03 9.47 -1.97
C GLY A 62 -0.48 10.28 -0.77
N TYR A 63 -1.22 11.36 -1.04
CA TYR A 63 -1.90 12.12 0.02
C TYR A 63 -3.09 11.32 0.55
N LYS A 64 -3.14 11.05 1.85
CA LYS A 64 -4.17 10.18 2.47
C LYS A 64 -4.29 8.81 1.77
N GLY A 65 -3.18 8.29 1.26
CA GLY A 65 -3.13 6.93 0.71
C GLY A 65 -3.18 5.88 1.81
N LYS A 66 -3.69 4.68 1.50
CA LYS A 66 -3.74 3.54 2.41
C LYS A 66 -3.13 2.29 1.78
N ALA A 67 -2.64 1.40 2.64
CA ALA A 67 -2.01 0.15 2.22
C ALA A 67 -2.49 -1.03 3.09
N LYS A 68 -2.59 -2.20 2.47
CA LYS A 68 -2.96 -3.47 3.10
C LYS A 68 -2.08 -4.58 2.54
N ALA A 69 -1.66 -5.52 3.36
CA ALA A 69 -1.04 -6.75 2.87
C ALA A 69 -1.37 -7.94 3.77
N SER A 70 -1.08 -9.15 3.30
CA SER A 70 -1.19 -10.39 4.07
C SER A 70 -0.11 -10.48 5.16
N GLU A 71 -0.31 -11.38 6.13
CA GLU A 71 0.68 -11.69 7.17
C GLU A 71 2.08 -11.95 6.58
N GLY A 72 3.13 -11.46 7.25
CA GLY A 72 4.51 -11.62 6.83
C GLY A 72 4.99 -10.70 5.70
N SER A 73 4.07 -10.16 4.88
CA SER A 73 4.36 -9.13 3.89
C SER A 73 4.70 -7.79 4.57
N ALA A 74 5.00 -6.75 3.80
CA ALA A 74 5.26 -5.41 4.33
C ALA A 74 4.32 -4.35 3.74
N ILE A 75 4.09 -3.30 4.51
CA ILE A 75 3.45 -2.07 4.04
C ILE A 75 4.39 -0.87 4.19
N VAL A 76 4.32 0.07 3.26
CA VAL A 76 5.01 1.37 3.33
C VAL A 76 3.99 2.48 3.08
N LEU A 77 3.96 3.47 3.98
CA LEU A 77 2.99 4.55 3.94
C LEU A 77 3.65 5.91 4.12
N THR A 78 3.06 6.93 3.50
CA THR A 78 3.47 8.34 3.64
C THR A 78 2.32 9.18 4.20
N HIS A 79 2.62 10.05 5.16
CA HIS A 79 1.74 11.13 5.60
C HIS A 79 2.22 12.45 5.00
N ARG A 80 1.30 13.20 4.38
CA ARG A 80 1.56 14.51 3.76
C ARG A 80 0.63 15.57 4.32
N ASN A 81 1.11 16.81 4.42
CA ASN A 81 0.24 17.96 4.70
C ASN A 81 -0.50 18.44 3.43
N SER A 82 -1.30 19.51 3.56
CA SER A 82 -2.08 20.09 2.46
C SER A 82 -1.22 20.70 1.35
N ASP A 83 0.02 21.09 1.64
CA ASP A 83 0.96 21.65 0.67
C ASP A 83 1.73 20.54 -0.09
N GLY A 84 1.48 19.28 0.26
CA GLY A 84 2.09 18.11 -0.36
C GLY A 84 3.44 17.71 0.25
N GLU A 85 3.90 18.40 1.29
CA GLU A 85 5.15 18.08 2.00
C GLU A 85 5.03 16.72 2.69
N ILE A 86 6.09 15.91 2.62
CA ILE A 86 6.16 14.64 3.31
C ILE A 86 6.52 14.89 4.77
N LEU A 87 5.57 14.66 5.68
CA LEU A 87 5.80 14.79 7.12
C LEU A 87 6.36 13.49 7.70
N HIS A 88 5.82 12.36 7.26
CA HIS A 88 6.23 11.04 7.75
C HIS A 88 6.25 10.00 6.63
N ILE A 89 7.22 9.10 6.71
CA ILE A 89 7.22 7.83 6.00
C ILE A 89 7.55 6.72 6.99
N ARG A 90 6.84 5.59 6.89
CA ARG A 90 7.05 4.41 7.73
C ARG A 90 6.89 3.15 6.91
N ALA A 91 7.63 2.12 7.32
CA ALA A 91 7.46 0.76 6.85
C ALA A 91 7.22 -0.13 8.07
N SER A 92 6.39 -1.15 7.91
CA SER A 92 6.28 -2.23 8.89
C SER A 92 6.01 -3.54 8.18
N LYS A 93 6.56 -4.62 8.76
CA LYS A 93 6.11 -5.97 8.45
C LYS A 93 4.71 -6.18 9.05
N VAL A 94 3.84 -6.80 8.28
CA VAL A 94 2.48 -7.14 8.65
C VAL A 94 2.53 -8.39 9.54
N GLY A 95 1.78 -8.34 10.64
CA GLY A 95 1.89 -9.30 11.75
C GLY A 95 2.77 -8.81 12.90
N GLU A 96 3.55 -7.75 12.67
CA GLU A 96 4.50 -7.19 13.61
C GLU A 96 4.20 -5.71 13.90
N ASN A 97 4.75 -5.19 15.01
CA ASN A 97 4.65 -3.77 15.38
C ASN A 97 3.23 -3.20 15.46
N GLY A 98 2.23 -4.05 15.72
CA GLY A 98 0.83 -3.67 15.81
C GLY A 98 0.10 -3.53 14.46
N VAL A 99 0.74 -3.86 13.33
CA VAL A 99 0.11 -3.86 12.01
C VAL A 99 -0.50 -5.23 11.73
N LYS A 100 -1.83 -5.29 11.74
CA LYS A 100 -2.60 -6.54 11.53
C LYS A 100 -2.62 -6.94 10.05
N ALA A 101 -2.60 -8.25 9.80
CA ALA A 101 -2.88 -8.82 8.49
C ALA A 101 -4.22 -8.35 7.93
N ASP A 102 -4.26 -8.23 6.61
CA ASP A 102 -5.48 -8.01 5.84
C ASP A 102 -6.29 -6.78 6.24
N THR A 103 -5.64 -5.82 6.88
CA THR A 103 -6.24 -4.60 7.40
C THR A 103 -5.64 -3.40 6.68
N TRP A 104 -6.48 -2.42 6.34
CA TRP A 104 -6.03 -1.19 5.73
C TRP A 104 -5.42 -0.26 6.77
N TYR A 105 -4.25 0.31 6.45
CA TYR A 105 -3.58 1.28 7.30
C TYR A 105 -3.28 2.59 6.58
N GLN A 106 -3.30 3.66 7.36
CA GLN A 106 -2.78 4.99 7.01
C GLN A 106 -1.78 5.43 8.09
N LEU A 107 -1.03 6.50 7.80
CA LEU A 107 -0.29 7.21 8.84
C LEU A 107 -1.09 8.40 9.36
N ASP A 108 -1.18 8.53 10.68
CA ASP A 108 -1.71 9.71 11.33
C ASP A 108 -0.71 10.89 11.27
N ALA A 109 -1.11 12.03 11.84
CA ALA A 109 -0.30 13.25 11.87
C ALA A 109 1.00 13.13 12.69
N ASN A 110 1.17 12.06 13.48
CA ASN A 110 2.38 11.77 14.24
C ASN A 110 3.22 10.65 13.59
N GLY A 111 2.78 10.15 12.43
CA GLY A 111 3.44 9.07 11.71
C GLY A 111 3.24 7.70 12.35
N GLN A 112 2.13 7.50 13.09
CA GLN A 112 1.72 6.21 13.62
C GLN A 112 0.77 5.50 12.65
N PHE A 113 0.88 4.18 12.57
CA PHE A 113 -0.06 3.36 11.82
C PHE A 113 -1.44 3.38 12.49
N VAL A 114 -2.47 3.74 11.73
CA VAL A 114 -3.87 3.72 12.17
C VAL A 114 -4.72 2.95 11.16
N GLU A 115 -5.66 2.15 11.66
CA GLU A 115 -6.60 1.40 10.82
C GLU A 115 -7.49 2.37 10.02
N ALA A 116 -7.74 2.03 8.76
CA ALA A 116 -8.56 2.80 7.85
C ALA A 116 -9.69 1.95 7.27
N ASN A 117 -10.78 2.60 6.86
CA ASN A 117 -11.89 1.98 6.14
C ASN A 117 -11.64 2.04 4.63
#